data_AF-A0A7V9QFJ5-F1
#
_entry.id   AF-A0A7V9QFJ5-F1
#
_cell.length_a   1.000
_cell.length_b   1.000
_cell.length_c   1.000
_cell.angle_alpha   90.00
_cell.angle_beta   90.00
_cell.angle_gamma   90.00
#
_symmetry.space_group_name_H-M   'P 1'
#
loop_
_entity.id
_entity.type
_entity.pdbx_description
1 polymer ?
#
loop_
_entity_poly.entity_id
_entity_poly.type
_entity_poly.pdbx_seq_one_letter_code
_entity_poly.pdbx_strand_id
1 'polypeptide(L)'
;MRTTALLVSRGLDILTTYRTTPSLAEEVNPLTSVLGFRWQELLLSNALIATLLIVAAWRAIVQSPPLLPSKAGLTFDSFVSIWWFGNATRPWWHAFFRRSRDPRLVWYALGRVAPPIIIVMGLVAAGHNSHHYASRNALVIVVTLIYTTAVVSAALGLNVFFRAEFRRYQQAALILPAPV
;
A
#
# COMPACT_ATOMS: atom_id res chain seq x y z
N MET A 1 0.38 5.32 -15.96
CA MET A 1 -0.51 4.16 -15.73
C MET A 1 -0.98 4.04 -14.27
N ARG A 2 -0.10 3.98 -13.26
CA ARG A 2 -0.52 3.80 -11.84
C ARG A 2 -1.35 4.95 -11.26
N THR A 3 -0.99 6.21 -11.54
CA THR A 3 -1.75 7.38 -11.08
C THR A 3 -3.18 7.41 -11.62
N THR A 4 -3.35 7.17 -12.93
CA THR A 4 -4.66 7.10 -13.57
C THR A 4 -5.53 6.00 -12.94
N ALA A 5 -4.98 4.80 -12.76
CA ALA A 5 -5.69 3.69 -12.12
C ALA A 5 -6.09 4.02 -10.67
N LEU A 6 -5.21 4.69 -9.91
CA LEU A 6 -5.52 5.17 -8.56
C LEU A 6 -6.72 6.12 -8.58
N LEU A 7 -6.67 7.17 -9.39
CA LEU A 7 -7.75 8.16 -9.46
C LEU A 7 -9.07 7.55 -9.94
N VAL A 8 -9.04 6.69 -10.96
CA VAL A 8 -10.24 5.97 -11.44
C VAL A 8 -10.82 5.08 -10.35
N SER A 9 -9.99 4.29 -9.66
CA SER A 9 -10.47 3.41 -8.58
C SER A 9 -11.14 4.21 -7.44
N ARG A 10 -10.57 5.37 -7.07
CA ARG A 10 -11.15 6.26 -6.06
C ARG A 10 -12.45 6.89 -6.53
N GLY A 11 -12.51 7.33 -7.79
CA GLY A 11 -13.72 7.90 -8.38
C GLY A 11 -14.87 6.90 -8.45
N LEU A 12 -14.58 5.64 -8.82
CA LEU A 12 -15.57 4.56 -8.83
C LEU A 12 -16.09 4.24 -7.42
N ASP A 13 -15.18 4.15 -6.45
CA ASP A 13 -15.52 3.94 -5.03
C ASP A 13 -16.49 5.03 -4.55
N ILE A 14 -16.10 6.31 -4.68
CA ILE A 14 -16.93 7.47 -4.30
C ILE A 14 -18.29 7.45 -5.01
N LEU A 15 -18.32 7.23 -6.33
CA LEU A 15 -19.55 7.23 -7.11
C LEU A 15 -20.52 6.14 -6.65
N THR A 16 -20.01 4.94 -6.42
CA THR A 16 -20.84 3.80 -6.01
C THR A 16 -21.30 3.96 -4.56
N THR A 17 -20.45 4.45 -3.64
CA THR A 17 -20.87 4.81 -2.28
C THR A 17 -21.98 5.86 -2.31
N TYR A 18 -21.86 6.90 -3.12
CA TYR A 18 -22.88 7.96 -3.20
C TYR A 18 -24.23 7.44 -3.69
N ARG A 19 -24.23 6.51 -4.67
CA ARG A 19 -25.46 5.88 -5.16
C ARG A 19 -26.09 4.94 -4.13
N THR A 20 -25.26 4.26 -3.35
CA THR A 20 -25.70 3.29 -2.35
C THR A 20 -26.20 3.94 -1.08
N THR A 21 -25.43 4.88 -0.51
CA THR A 21 -25.74 5.53 0.77
C THR A 21 -25.48 7.04 0.69
N PRO A 22 -26.37 7.81 0.02
CA PRO A 22 -26.18 9.26 -0.15
C PRO A 22 -26.13 10.01 1.19
N SER A 23 -26.75 9.49 2.25
CA SER A 23 -26.72 10.07 3.59
C SER A 23 -25.53 9.58 4.44
N LEU A 24 -24.81 8.55 3.98
CA LEU A 24 -23.79 7.81 4.73
C LEU A 24 -24.30 7.10 6.01
N ALA A 25 -25.61 7.09 6.27
CA ALA A 25 -26.17 6.58 7.53
C ALA A 25 -25.92 5.07 7.73
N GLU A 26 -25.80 4.33 6.63
CA GLU A 26 -25.55 2.89 6.62
C GLU A 26 -24.09 2.55 6.25
N GLU A 27 -23.23 3.58 6.12
CA GLU A 27 -21.83 3.39 5.74
C GLU A 27 -21.02 2.83 6.91
N VAL A 28 -20.42 1.67 6.68
CA VAL A 28 -19.63 0.90 7.65
C VAL A 28 -18.17 1.33 7.72
N ASN A 29 -17.72 2.21 6.82
CA ASN A 29 -16.38 2.80 6.87
C ASN A 29 -16.16 3.48 8.24
N PRO A 30 -15.11 3.11 9.02
CA PRO A 30 -14.81 3.68 10.33
C PRO A 30 -14.66 5.20 10.35
N LEU A 31 -14.24 5.82 9.24
CA LEU A 31 -14.22 7.29 9.17
C LEU A 31 -15.63 7.86 9.35
N THR A 32 -16.65 7.21 8.80
CA THR A 32 -18.05 7.60 8.99
C THR A 32 -18.61 7.02 10.29
N SER A 33 -18.53 5.70 10.47
CA SER A 33 -19.24 4.98 11.54
C SER A 33 -18.65 5.18 12.94
N VAL A 34 -17.37 5.54 13.04
CA VAL A 34 -16.68 5.78 14.31
C VAL A 34 -16.33 7.25 14.49
N LEU A 35 -15.80 7.91 13.44
CA LEU A 35 -15.37 9.31 13.53
C LEU A 35 -16.44 10.33 13.09
N GLY A 36 -17.59 9.88 12.59
CA GLY A 36 -18.70 10.76 12.21
C GLY A 36 -18.44 11.62 10.97
N PHE A 37 -17.51 11.23 10.10
CA PHE A 37 -17.20 11.99 8.89
C PHE A 37 -18.41 12.05 7.96
N ARG A 38 -18.67 13.23 7.40
CA ARG A 38 -19.67 13.43 6.35
C ARG A 38 -18.94 13.44 5.01
N TRP A 39 -19.69 13.67 3.93
CA TRP A 39 -19.13 13.66 2.57
C TRP A 39 -17.93 14.58 2.39
N GLN A 40 -17.97 15.77 3.00
CA GLN A 40 -16.90 16.76 2.85
C GLN A 40 -15.57 16.22 3.42
N GLU A 41 -15.61 15.65 4.62
CA GLU A 41 -14.46 15.06 5.30
C GLU A 41 -13.98 13.78 4.62
N LEU A 42 -14.89 12.96 4.10
CA LEU A 42 -14.55 11.76 3.31
C LEU A 42 -13.87 12.12 1.98
N LEU A 43 -14.36 13.13 1.27
CA LEU A 43 -13.76 13.60 0.03
C LEU A 43 -12.38 14.22 0.29
N LEU A 44 -12.26 15.03 1.34
CA LEU A 44 -10.99 15.64 1.74
C LEU A 44 -9.95 14.57 2.12
N SER A 45 -10.33 13.58 2.92
CA SER A 45 -9.43 12.48 3.30
C SER A 45 -8.99 11.65 2.10
N ASN A 46 -9.90 11.33 1.17
CA ASN A 46 -9.55 10.63 -0.08
C ASN A 46 -8.60 11.46 -0.95
N ALA A 47 -8.84 12.76 -1.10
CA ALA A 47 -7.97 13.66 -1.84
C ALA A 47 -6.56 13.74 -1.22
N LEU A 48 -6.48 13.83 0.11
CA LEU A 48 -5.21 13.85 0.84
C LEU A 48 -4.43 12.54 0.68
N ILE A 49 -5.09 11.39 0.85
CA ILE A 49 -4.48 10.07 0.68
C ILE A 49 -4.03 9.87 -0.77
N ALA A 50 -4.87 10.20 -1.76
CA ALA A 50 -4.50 10.08 -3.17
C ALA A 50 -3.29 10.96 -3.50
N THR A 51 -3.27 12.20 -3.03
CA THR A 51 -2.13 13.12 -3.22
C THR A 51 -0.85 12.57 -2.59
N LEU A 52 -0.92 12.09 -1.34
CA LEU A 52 0.22 11.48 -0.64
C LEU A 52 0.80 10.30 -1.43
N LEU A 53 -0.06 9.43 -1.96
CA LEU A 53 0.35 8.26 -2.72
C LEU A 53 0.93 8.61 -4.10
N ILE A 54 0.38 9.63 -4.76
CA ILE A 54 0.93 10.16 -6.01
C ILE A 54 2.34 10.73 -5.76
N VAL A 55 2.50 11.52 -4.71
CA VAL A 55 3.82 12.06 -4.31
C VAL A 55 4.79 10.94 -3.97
N ALA A 56 4.37 9.94 -3.18
CA ALA A 56 5.22 8.80 -2.84
C ALA A 56 5.64 8.02 -4.09
N ALA A 57 4.70 7.73 -5.00
CA ALA A 57 4.98 7.02 -6.24
C ALA A 57 5.92 7.82 -7.16
N TRP A 58 5.71 9.12 -7.29
CA TRP A 58 6.60 10.01 -8.04
C TRP A 58 8.02 10.02 -7.44
N ARG A 59 8.15 10.18 -6.12
CA ARG A 59 9.45 10.11 -5.43
C ARG A 59 10.14 8.77 -5.65
N ALA A 60 9.41 7.66 -5.62
CA ALA A 60 9.97 6.33 -5.82
C ALA A 60 10.45 6.06 -7.27
N ILE A 61 10.05 6.90 -8.23
CA ILE A 61 10.51 6.84 -9.63
C ILE A 61 11.67 7.80 -9.86
N VAL A 62 11.57 9.04 -9.38
CA VAL A 62 12.52 10.12 -9.69
C VAL A 62 13.73 10.13 -8.76
N GLN A 63 13.56 9.78 -7.48
CA GLN A 63 14.69 9.76 -6.55
C GLN A 63 15.50 8.48 -6.75
N SER A 64 16.82 8.59 -6.68
CA SER A 64 17.70 7.43 -6.72
C SER A 64 17.26 6.41 -5.65
N PRO A 65 17.17 5.12 -6.01
CA PRO A 65 16.78 4.10 -5.06
C PRO A 65 17.74 4.11 -3.86
N PRO A 66 17.25 3.84 -2.63
CA PRO A 66 18.10 3.76 -1.46
C PRO A 66 19.27 2.79 -1.69
N LEU A 67 20.45 3.16 -1.19
CA LEU A 67 21.66 2.36 -1.36
C LEU A 67 21.43 0.95 -0.81
N LEU A 68 21.84 -0.04 -1.61
CA LEU A 68 21.79 -1.44 -1.19
C LEU A 68 22.96 -1.73 -0.23
N PRO A 69 22.83 -2.70 0.68
CA PRO A 69 23.94 -3.13 1.53
C PRO A 69 25.16 -3.54 0.69
N SER A 70 26.36 -3.13 1.12
CA SER A 70 27.62 -3.47 0.45
C SER A 70 28.12 -4.89 0.77
N LYS A 71 27.73 -5.45 1.92
CA LYS A 71 28.12 -6.80 2.34
C LYS A 71 27.51 -7.82 1.39
N ALA A 72 28.36 -8.62 0.73
CA ALA A 72 27.95 -9.71 -0.16
C ALA A 72 27.41 -10.94 0.61
N GLY A 73 26.72 -11.84 -0.10
CA GLY A 73 26.28 -13.14 0.43
C GLY A 73 25.16 -13.10 1.49
N LEU A 74 24.50 -11.96 1.69
CA LEU A 74 23.38 -11.87 2.63
C LEU A 74 22.21 -12.79 2.26
N THR A 75 21.64 -13.45 3.29
CA THR A 75 20.33 -14.09 3.19
C THR A 75 19.22 -13.04 3.05
N PHE A 76 18.03 -13.46 2.62
CA PHE A 76 16.89 -12.55 2.47
C PHE A 76 16.56 -11.78 3.76
N ASP A 77 16.48 -12.48 4.90
CA ASP A 77 16.24 -11.84 6.20
C ASP A 77 17.38 -10.90 6.58
N SER A 78 18.63 -11.31 6.44
CA SER A 78 19.78 -10.45 6.76
C SER A 78 19.81 -9.19 5.89
N PHE A 79 19.49 -9.32 4.60
CA PHE A 79 19.36 -8.20 3.67
C PHE A 79 18.29 -7.21 4.13
N VAL A 80 17.06 -7.68 4.36
CA VAL A 80 15.96 -6.79 4.80
C VAL A 80 16.33 -6.16 6.14
N SER A 81 16.92 -6.94 7.04
CA SER A 81 17.29 -6.45 8.36
C SER A 81 18.25 -5.27 8.29
N ILE A 82 19.35 -5.45 7.54
CA ILE A 82 20.39 -4.44 7.39
C ILE A 82 19.85 -3.24 6.62
N TRP A 83 19.16 -3.48 5.51
CA TRP A 83 18.69 -2.42 4.63
C TRP A 83 17.57 -1.58 5.27
N TRP A 84 16.62 -2.22 5.94
CA TRP A 84 15.46 -1.55 6.53
C TRP A 84 15.73 -1.04 7.95
N PHE A 85 16.37 -1.83 8.82
CA PHE A 85 16.59 -1.49 10.22
C PHE A 85 18.02 -1.03 10.54
N GLY A 86 18.98 -1.20 9.63
CA GLY A 86 20.38 -0.88 9.89
C GLY A 86 21.07 -1.85 10.87
N ASN A 87 20.55 -3.07 11.05
CA ASN A 87 21.21 -4.12 11.84
C ASN A 87 20.82 -5.53 11.34
N ALA A 88 21.50 -6.59 11.76
CA ALA A 88 21.28 -7.95 11.23
C ALA A 88 20.43 -8.86 12.14
N THR A 89 19.52 -8.28 12.94
CA THR A 89 18.90 -9.00 14.09
C THR A 89 17.42 -9.33 13.94
N ARG A 90 16.76 -8.77 12.92
CA ARG A 90 15.29 -8.83 12.76
C ARG A 90 14.90 -9.57 11.50
N PRO A 91 13.88 -10.44 11.55
CA PRO A 91 13.32 -11.05 10.35
C PRO A 91 12.54 -10.02 9.54
N TRP A 92 12.38 -10.29 8.24
CA TRP A 92 11.81 -9.35 7.26
C TRP A 92 10.40 -8.85 7.64
N TRP A 93 9.59 -9.72 8.24
CA TRP A 93 8.20 -9.42 8.59
C TRP A 93 8.08 -8.34 9.68
N HIS A 94 9.13 -8.06 10.45
CA HIS A 94 9.09 -6.93 11.39
C HIS A 94 8.86 -5.59 10.69
N ALA A 95 9.13 -5.49 9.39
CA ALA A 95 8.92 -4.28 8.62
C ALA A 95 7.44 -3.89 8.50
N PHE A 96 6.50 -4.81 8.78
CA PHE A 96 5.07 -4.49 8.90
C PHE A 96 4.76 -3.57 10.08
N PHE A 97 5.50 -3.74 11.17
CA PHE A 97 5.19 -3.09 12.44
C PHE A 97 6.21 -2.02 12.82
N ARG A 98 7.38 -2.01 12.15
CA ARG A 98 8.47 -1.10 12.45
C ARG A 98 8.93 -0.35 11.21
N ARG A 99 8.87 0.98 11.30
CA ARG A 99 9.38 1.91 10.28
C ARG A 99 10.89 1.75 10.08
N SER A 100 11.35 1.95 8.85
CA SER A 100 12.78 2.02 8.54
C SER A 100 13.46 3.20 9.26
N ARG A 101 14.74 3.04 9.57
CA ARG A 101 15.60 4.15 10.03
C ARG A 101 15.88 5.18 8.94
N ASP A 102 15.84 4.77 7.66
CA ASP A 102 15.99 5.68 6.53
C ASP A 102 14.60 6.13 6.03
N PRO A 103 14.22 7.42 6.22
CA PRO A 103 12.95 7.92 5.72
C PRO A 103 12.82 7.84 4.20
N ARG A 104 13.92 7.87 3.44
CA ARG A 104 13.90 7.73 1.98
C ARG A 104 13.41 6.34 1.59
N LEU A 105 13.86 5.31 2.31
CA LEU A 105 13.41 3.93 2.12
C LEU A 105 11.92 3.75 2.46
N VAL A 106 11.40 4.47 3.46
CA VAL A 106 9.96 4.49 3.76
C VAL A 106 9.17 5.07 2.58
N TRP A 107 9.55 6.23 2.06
CA TRP A 107 8.86 6.84 0.92
C TRP A 107 8.95 5.97 -0.34
N TYR A 108 10.11 5.37 -0.56
CA TYR A 108 10.35 4.46 -1.67
C TYR A 108 9.47 3.20 -1.60
N ALA A 109 9.37 2.57 -0.43
CA ALA A 109 8.48 1.43 -0.22
C ALA A 109 7.01 1.84 -0.32
N LEU A 110 6.62 2.95 0.32
CA LEU A 110 5.25 3.47 0.26
C LEU A 110 4.81 3.71 -1.19
N GLY A 111 5.64 4.37 -2.00
CA GLY A 111 5.35 4.66 -3.40
C GLY A 111 5.27 3.44 -4.32
N ARG A 112 5.90 2.31 -3.93
CA ARG A 112 5.86 1.06 -4.69
C ARG A 112 4.76 0.10 -4.24
N VAL A 113 4.46 0.08 -2.94
CA VAL A 113 3.57 -0.90 -2.31
C VAL A 113 2.15 -0.38 -2.15
N ALA A 114 1.96 0.84 -1.66
CA ALA A 114 0.62 1.32 -1.30
C ALA A 114 -0.31 1.61 -2.49
N PRO A 115 0.13 2.23 -3.61
CA PRO A 115 -0.77 2.50 -4.74
C PRO A 115 -1.51 1.27 -5.29
N PRO A 116 -0.87 0.13 -5.60
CA PRO A 116 -1.59 -1.04 -6.10
C PRO A 116 -2.59 -1.61 -5.07
N ILE A 117 -2.27 -1.56 -3.78
CA ILE A 117 -3.18 -2.01 -2.71
C ILE A 117 -4.44 -1.14 -2.70
N ILE A 118 -4.27 0.18 -2.71
CA ILE A 118 -5.40 1.12 -2.68
C ILE A 118 -6.23 1.03 -3.97
N ILE A 119 -5.60 0.77 -5.13
CA ILE A 119 -6.34 0.50 -6.37
C ILE A 119 -7.25 -0.72 -6.20
N VAL A 120 -6.69 -1.86 -5.75
CA VAL A 120 -7.45 -3.10 -5.56
C VAL A 120 -8.57 -2.90 -4.55
N MET A 121 -8.29 -2.28 -3.40
CA MET A 121 -9.31 -2.00 -2.38
C MET A 121 -10.46 -1.16 -2.92
N GLY A 122 -10.17 -0.16 -3.76
CA GLY A 122 -11.21 0.71 -4.34
C GLY A 122 -12.09 -0.01 -5.33
N LEU A 123 -11.51 -0.91 -6.12
CA LEU A 123 -12.28 -1.73 -7.05
C LEU A 123 -13.15 -2.76 -6.30
N VAL A 124 -12.65 -3.36 -5.22
CA VAL A 124 -13.43 -4.27 -4.37
C VAL A 124 -14.59 -3.53 -3.70
N ALA A 125 -14.34 -2.35 -3.12
CA ALA A 125 -15.37 -1.51 -2.52
C ALA A 125 -16.41 -1.05 -3.56
N ALA A 126 -15.97 -0.60 -4.74
CA ALA A 126 -16.88 -0.20 -5.80
C ALA A 126 -17.75 -1.35 -6.31
N GLY A 127 -17.16 -2.54 -6.46
CA GLY A 127 -17.89 -3.75 -6.84
C GLY A 127 -18.91 -4.16 -5.77
N HIS A 128 -18.55 -4.08 -4.50
CA HIS A 128 -19.45 -4.32 -3.38
C HIS A 128 -20.64 -3.36 -3.38
N ASN A 129 -20.37 -2.06 -3.45
CA ASN A 129 -21.41 -1.03 -3.44
C ASN A 129 -22.35 -1.17 -4.63
N SER A 130 -21.80 -1.49 -5.81
CA SER A 130 -22.61 -1.75 -7.02
C SER A 130 -23.52 -2.97 -6.84
N HIS A 131 -23.00 -4.06 -6.26
CA HIS A 131 -23.80 -5.25 -5.98
C HIS A 131 -24.89 -4.96 -4.95
N HIS A 132 -24.56 -4.28 -3.86
CA HIS A 132 -25.52 -3.89 -2.83
C HIS A 132 -26.63 -3.00 -3.39
N TYR A 133 -26.27 -2.00 -4.20
CA TYR A 133 -27.24 -1.14 -4.88
C TYR A 133 -28.22 -1.95 -5.76
N ALA A 134 -27.70 -2.94 -6.49
CA ALA A 134 -28.50 -3.77 -7.40
C ALA A 134 -29.37 -4.81 -6.66
N SER A 135 -28.83 -5.45 -5.61
CA SER A 135 -29.50 -6.56 -4.91
C SER A 135 -30.34 -6.14 -3.71
N ARG A 136 -30.17 -4.90 -3.23
CA ARG A 136 -30.75 -4.39 -1.97
C ARG A 136 -30.41 -5.23 -0.74
N ASN A 137 -29.35 -6.04 -0.81
CA ASN A 137 -28.91 -6.91 0.29
C ASN A 137 -27.62 -6.38 0.90
N ALA A 138 -27.66 -6.04 2.19
CA ALA A 138 -26.50 -5.61 2.97
C ALA A 138 -25.59 -6.82 3.27
N LEU A 139 -24.68 -7.11 2.35
CA LEU A 139 -23.66 -8.14 2.54
C LEU A 139 -22.60 -7.66 3.57
N VAL A 140 -22.92 -7.78 4.87
CA VAL A 140 -22.03 -7.46 6.01
C VAL A 140 -20.68 -8.19 5.92
N ILE A 141 -20.63 -9.34 5.22
CA ILE A 141 -19.41 -10.14 4.97
C ILE A 141 -18.30 -9.34 4.27
N VAL A 142 -18.63 -8.25 3.58
CA VAL A 142 -17.67 -7.53 2.73
C VAL A 142 -16.82 -6.50 3.48
N VAL A 143 -17.25 -6.01 4.64
CA VAL A 143 -16.40 -5.16 5.49
C VAL A 143 -15.17 -5.94 5.93
N THR A 144 -15.39 -7.16 6.44
CA THR A 144 -14.33 -8.11 6.78
C THR A 144 -13.47 -8.41 5.55
N LEU A 145 -14.07 -8.57 4.37
CA LEU A 145 -13.34 -8.85 3.14
C LEU A 145 -12.43 -7.68 2.71
N ILE A 146 -12.91 -6.43 2.78
CA ILE A 146 -12.14 -5.23 2.38
C ILE A 146 -10.96 -5.04 3.33
N TYR A 147 -11.17 -5.12 4.65
CA TYR A 147 -10.09 -4.96 5.62
C TYR A 147 -9.11 -6.15 5.62
N THR A 148 -9.61 -7.37 5.46
CA THR A 148 -8.74 -8.55 5.31
C THR A 148 -7.93 -8.43 4.03
N THR A 149 -8.55 -8.01 2.93
CA THR A 149 -7.86 -7.76 1.65
C THR A 149 -6.80 -6.67 1.82
N ALA A 150 -7.08 -5.60 2.57
CA ALA A 150 -6.10 -4.55 2.86
C ALA A 150 -4.87 -5.10 3.58
N VAL A 151 -5.08 -5.85 4.67
CA VAL A 151 -4.00 -6.42 5.49
C VAL A 151 -3.20 -7.46 4.71
N VAL A 152 -3.89 -8.38 4.01
CA VAL A 152 -3.24 -9.40 3.18
C VAL A 152 -2.48 -8.78 2.02
N SER A 153 -3.05 -7.78 1.34
CA SER A 153 -2.38 -7.09 0.23
C SER A 153 -1.19 -6.27 0.70
N ALA A 154 -1.24 -5.68 1.89
CA ALA A 154 -0.08 -5.05 2.52
C ALA A 154 1.00 -6.07 2.82
N ALA A 155 0.64 -7.22 3.40
CA ALA A 155 1.54 -8.33 3.67
C ALA A 155 2.28 -8.81 2.41
N LEU A 156 1.50 -9.15 1.39
CA LEU A 156 2.01 -9.64 0.12
C LEU A 156 2.80 -8.55 -0.62
N GLY A 157 2.28 -7.33 -0.68
CA GLY A 157 2.92 -6.21 -1.37
C GLY A 157 4.30 -5.89 -0.80
N LEU A 158 4.44 -5.88 0.53
CA LEU A 158 5.73 -5.65 1.18
C LEU A 158 6.68 -6.83 0.97
N ASN A 159 6.18 -8.07 1.01
CA ASN A 159 7.00 -9.25 0.71
C ASN A 159 7.53 -9.20 -0.74
N VAL A 160 6.65 -8.95 -1.71
CA VAL A 160 7.00 -8.81 -3.13
C VAL A 160 8.02 -7.68 -3.33
N PHE A 161 7.82 -6.54 -2.67
CA PHE A 161 8.76 -5.43 -2.68
C PHE A 161 10.15 -5.86 -2.20
N PHE A 162 10.26 -6.42 -1.00
CA PHE A 162 11.57 -6.83 -0.48
C PHE A 162 12.21 -7.93 -1.32
N ARG A 163 11.43 -8.89 -1.85
CA ARG A 163 11.95 -9.93 -2.74
C ARG A 163 12.49 -9.34 -4.04
N ALA A 164 11.85 -8.32 -4.60
CA ALA A 164 12.33 -7.63 -5.79
C ALA A 164 13.65 -6.88 -5.52
N GLU A 165 13.75 -6.19 -4.38
CA GLU A 165 14.96 -5.47 -4.00
C GLU A 165 16.11 -6.40 -3.61
N PHE A 166 15.81 -7.55 -3.00
CA PHE A 166 16.81 -8.59 -2.75
C PHE A 166 17.39 -9.16 -4.04
N ARG A 167 16.57 -9.40 -5.07
CA ARG A 167 17.06 -9.80 -6.39
C ARG A 167 17.97 -8.75 -7.02
N ARG A 168 17.64 -7.46 -6.88
CA ARG A 168 18.51 -6.36 -7.35
C ARG A 168 19.85 -6.35 -6.62
N TYR A 169 19.84 -6.60 -5.32
CA TYR A 169 21.05 -6.74 -4.52
C TYR A 169 21.90 -7.94 -4.97
N GLN A 170 21.29 -9.11 -5.21
CA GLN A 170 22.01 -10.27 -5.73
C GLN A 170 22.65 -9.99 -7.09
N GLN A 171 21.94 -9.32 -8.00
CA GLN A 171 22.47 -8.93 -9.31
C GLN A 171 23.63 -7.93 -9.19
N ALA A 172 23.52 -6.94 -8.30
CA ALA A 172 24.59 -5.98 -8.06
C ALA A 172 25.85 -6.66 -7.48
N ALA A 173 25.67 -7.65 -6.60
CA ALA A 173 26.78 -8.39 -6.01
C ALA A 173 27.51 -9.30 -7.01
N LEU A 174 26.84 -9.78 -8.06
CA LEU A 174 27.44 -10.60 -9.12
C LEU A 174 28.32 -9.81 -10.10
N ILE A 175 28.13 -8.48 -10.18
CA ILE A 175 28.86 -7.59 -11.10
C ILE A 175 30.16 -7.07 -10.46
N LEU A 176 30.29 -7.14 -9.13
CA LEU A 176 31.48 -6.70 -8.43
C LEU A 176 32.56 -7.79 -8.48
N PRO A 177 33.80 -7.47 -8.87
CA PRO A 177 34.90 -8.42 -8.82
C PRO A 177 35.06 -8.94 -7.39
N ALA A 178 35.39 -10.24 -7.24
CA ALA A 178 35.67 -10.83 -5.95
C ALA A 178 36.68 -9.95 -5.20
N PRO A 179 36.48 -9.69 -3.89
CA PRO A 179 37.47 -8.96 -3.13
C PRO A 179 38.78 -9.75 -3.18
N VAL A 180 39.82 -9.09 -3.72
CA VAL A 180 41.20 -9.58 -3.76
C VAL A 180 41.78 -9.53 -2.35
#